data_AF-A0A537V163-F1
#
_entry.id   AF-A0A537V163-F1
#
_cell.length_a   1.000
_cell.length_b   1.000
_cell.length_c   1.000
_cell.angle_alpha   90.00
_cell.angle_beta   90.00
_cell.angle_gamma   90.00
#
_symmetry.space_group_name_H-M   'P 1'
#
loop_
_entity.id
_entity.type
_entity.pdbx_description
1 polymer ?
#
loop_
_entity_poly.entity_id
_entity_poly.type
_entity_poly.pdbx_seq_one_letter_code
_entity_poly.pdbx_strand_id
1 'polypeptide(L)'
;MREAAMATDWTRSRDKRLLAQQAAGRTAAQIAKTLGVTRNAVIGRSRRLRGIVYQSDIDSWRRANARRAQEARKRAQVRRVAQRKALRDLARAVTRGVPVGKAMSRAHQAGALWRQIGAYFGISQQAAYERAKTWTQRSRS
;
A
#
# COMPACT_ATOMS: atom_id res chain seq x y z
N MET A 1 -30.28 -17.11 -13.50
CA MET A 1 -29.61 -15.86 -13.91
C MET A 1 -28.11 -16.09 -13.81
N ARG A 2 -27.38 -16.17 -14.92
CA ARG A 2 -25.92 -16.37 -14.93
C ARG A 2 -25.23 -15.03 -15.17
N GLU A 3 -24.26 -14.76 -14.31
CA GLU A 3 -23.46 -13.53 -14.25
C GLU A 3 -22.75 -13.23 -15.58
N ALA A 4 -22.86 -11.98 -16.01
CA ALA A 4 -22.17 -11.43 -17.16
C ALA A 4 -20.66 -11.32 -16.87
N ALA A 5 -19.92 -12.39 -17.11
CA ALA A 5 -18.47 -12.32 -17.29
C ALA A 5 -18.22 -11.46 -18.54
N MET A 6 -17.56 -10.31 -18.38
CA MET A 6 -17.17 -9.45 -19.50
C MET A 6 -16.20 -10.22 -20.42
N ALA A 7 -16.75 -10.90 -21.42
CA ALA A 7 -16.01 -11.67 -22.41
C ALA A 7 -15.04 -10.72 -23.12
N THR A 8 -13.75 -10.94 -22.92
CA THR A 8 -12.75 -10.20 -23.67
C THR A 8 -12.76 -10.74 -25.10
N ASP A 9 -13.14 -9.93 -26.09
CA ASP A 9 -13.20 -10.24 -27.54
C ASP A 9 -11.88 -10.76 -28.17
N TRP A 10 -10.85 -11.03 -27.37
CA TRP A 10 -9.53 -11.47 -27.80
C TRP A 10 -9.33 -12.97 -27.53
N THR A 11 -9.54 -13.77 -28.58
CA THR A 11 -9.22 -15.20 -28.60
C THR A 11 -7.79 -15.45 -29.07
N ARG A 12 -7.24 -16.64 -28.78
CA ARG A 12 -5.92 -17.07 -29.29
C ARG A 12 -5.85 -16.99 -30.83
N SER A 13 -6.93 -17.29 -31.53
CA SER A 13 -7.00 -17.18 -32.99
C SER A 13 -6.94 -15.73 -33.48
N ARG A 14 -7.62 -14.80 -32.79
CA ARG A 14 -7.52 -13.37 -33.09
C ARG A 14 -6.15 -12.80 -32.77
N ASP A 15 -5.48 -13.27 -31.71
CA ASP A 15 -4.10 -12.89 -31.41
C ASP A 15 -3.13 -13.35 -32.50
N LYS A 16 -3.26 -14.60 -32.99
CA LYS A 16 -2.46 -15.09 -34.13
C LYS A 16 -2.68 -14.23 -35.37
N ARG A 17 -3.94 -13.88 -35.69
CA ARG A 17 -4.27 -13.02 -36.83
C ARG A 17 -3.70 -11.60 -36.66
N LEU A 18 -3.78 -11.03 -35.46
CA LEU A 18 -3.18 -9.75 -35.13
C LEU A 18 -1.67 -9.78 -35.39
N LEU A 19 -0.95 -10.75 -34.84
CA LEU A 19 0.51 -10.87 -34.98
C LEU A 19 0.92 -11.07 -36.45
N ALA A 20 0.21 -11.91 -37.20
CA ALA A 20 0.47 -12.13 -38.62
C ALA A 20 0.30 -10.84 -39.45
N GLN A 21 -0.76 -10.07 -39.19
CA GLN A 21 -1.01 -8.81 -39.90
C GLN A 21 0.04 -7.75 -39.57
N GLN A 22 0.56 -7.73 -38.34
CA GLN A 22 1.66 -6.84 -37.97
C GLN A 22 2.99 -7.26 -38.59
N ALA A 23 3.26 -8.56 -38.67
CA ALA A 23 4.44 -9.08 -39.37
C ALA A 23 4.42 -8.72 -40.87
N ALA A 24 3.21 -8.66 -41.46
CA ALA A 24 2.98 -8.15 -42.81
C ALA A 24 3.01 -6.61 -42.91
N GLY A 25 3.46 -5.89 -41.87
CA GLY A 25 3.63 -4.44 -41.89
C GLY A 25 2.34 -3.61 -41.84
N ARG A 26 1.17 -4.22 -41.58
CA ARG A 26 -0.09 -3.46 -41.53
C ARG A 26 -0.16 -2.54 -40.31
N THR A 27 -0.72 -1.34 -40.52
CA THR A 27 -0.94 -0.37 -39.46
C THR A 27 -2.06 -0.82 -38.50
N ALA A 28 -2.03 -0.35 -37.26
CA ALA A 28 -3.07 -0.67 -36.27
C ALA A 28 -4.50 -0.31 -36.74
N ALA A 29 -4.66 0.74 -37.54
CA ALA A 29 -5.95 1.13 -38.10
C ALA A 29 -6.45 0.15 -39.18
N GLN A 30 -5.56 -0.35 -40.04
CA GLN A 30 -5.90 -1.38 -41.03
C GLN A 30 -6.26 -2.71 -40.34
N ILE A 31 -5.50 -3.10 -39.31
CA ILE A 31 -5.77 -4.32 -38.56
C ILE A 31 -7.09 -4.23 -37.80
N ALA A 32 -7.39 -3.06 -37.21
CA ALA A 32 -8.66 -2.78 -36.56
C ALA A 32 -9.85 -3.01 -37.49
N LYS A 33 -9.77 -2.49 -38.73
CA LYS A 33 -10.78 -2.75 -39.78
C LYS A 33 -10.89 -4.24 -40.10
N THR A 34 -9.77 -4.94 -40.29
CA THR A 34 -9.76 -6.38 -40.62
C THR A 34 -10.31 -7.26 -39.50
N LEU A 35 -10.08 -6.88 -38.24
CA LEU A 35 -10.51 -7.65 -37.07
C LEU A 35 -11.84 -7.17 -36.49
N GLY A 36 -12.46 -6.11 -37.02
CA GLY A 36 -13.71 -5.56 -36.48
C GLY A 36 -13.58 -5.05 -35.04
N VAL A 37 -12.47 -4.38 -34.72
CA VAL A 37 -12.22 -3.80 -33.39
C VAL A 37 -11.72 -2.36 -33.52
N THR A 38 -11.61 -1.63 -32.42
CA THR A 38 -11.05 -0.27 -32.45
C THR A 38 -9.51 -0.28 -32.61
N ARG A 39 -8.96 0.80 -33.19
CA ARG A 39 -7.49 1.02 -33.27
C ARG A 39 -6.82 0.89 -31.90
N ASN A 40 -7.44 1.44 -30.86
CA ASN A 40 -6.90 1.39 -29.50
C ASN A 40 -6.93 -0.03 -28.91
N ALA A 41 -7.92 -0.85 -29.25
CA ALA A 41 -7.96 -2.26 -28.85
C ALA A 41 -6.79 -3.05 -29.46
N VAL A 42 -6.46 -2.80 -30.74
CA VAL A 42 -5.30 -3.40 -31.42
C VAL A 42 -3.98 -2.98 -30.77
N ILE A 43 -3.78 -1.68 -30.53
CA ILE A 43 -2.57 -1.15 -29.88
C ILE A 43 -2.41 -1.75 -28.48
N GLY A 44 -3.49 -1.72 -27.68
CA GLY A 44 -3.49 -2.24 -26.33
C GLY A 44 -3.23 -3.74 -26.27
N ARG A 45 -3.83 -4.54 -27.17
CA ARG A 45 -3.58 -5.99 -27.22
C ARG A 45 -2.18 -6.32 -27.71
N SER A 46 -1.72 -5.64 -28.76
CA SER A 46 -0.35 -5.79 -29.26
C SER A 46 0.69 -5.53 -28.17
N ARG A 47 0.50 -4.47 -27.37
CA ARG A 47 1.39 -4.16 -26.24
C ARG A 47 1.47 -5.32 -25.25
N ARG A 48 0.32 -5.89 -24.89
CA ARG A 48 0.24 -7.04 -23.96
C ARG A 48 0.87 -8.32 -24.54
N LEU A 49 0.67 -8.62 -25.81
CA LEU A 49 1.20 -9.83 -26.44
C LEU A 49 2.72 -9.78 -26.65
N ARG A 50 3.26 -8.59 -26.93
CA ARG A 50 4.70 -8.40 -27.19
C ARG A 50 5.50 -8.05 -25.94
N GLY A 51 4.85 -7.83 -24.81
CA GLY A 51 5.50 -7.40 -23.56
C GLY A 51 6.18 -6.03 -23.65
N ILE A 52 5.80 -5.18 -24.62
CA ILE A 52 6.45 -3.88 -24.83
C ILE A 52 6.03 -2.92 -23.71
N VAL A 53 7.02 -2.40 -22.99
CA VAL A 53 6.84 -1.31 -22.02
C VAL A 53 7.31 -0.02 -22.67
N TYR A 54 6.42 0.96 -22.83
CA TYR A 54 6.81 2.27 -23.36
C TYR A 54 7.50 3.11 -22.28
N GLN A 55 8.41 3.99 -22.69
CA GLN A 55 9.05 4.94 -21.78
C GLN A 55 8.01 5.79 -21.02
N SER A 56 6.91 6.16 -21.68
CA SER A 56 5.80 6.89 -21.07
C SER A 56 5.10 6.12 -19.94
N ASP A 57 4.98 4.79 -20.04
CA ASP A 57 4.45 3.93 -18.99
C ASP A 57 5.40 3.91 -17.78
N ILE A 58 6.71 3.80 -18.03
CA ILE A 58 7.76 3.85 -16.99
C ILE A 58 7.75 5.20 -16.28
N ASP A 59 7.67 6.29 -17.03
CA ASP A 59 7.67 7.64 -16.48
C ASP A 59 6.40 7.91 -15.67
N SER A 60 5.24 7.44 -16.16
CA SER A 60 3.98 7.52 -15.42
C SER A 60 4.04 6.75 -14.11
N TRP A 61 4.55 5.51 -14.15
CA TRP A 61 4.77 4.70 -12.96
C TRP A 61 5.75 5.38 -11.98
N ARG A 62 6.87 5.93 -12.48
CA ARG A 62 7.88 6.64 -11.68
C ARG A 62 7.26 7.83 -10.97
N ARG A 63 6.46 8.65 -11.67
CA ARG A 63 5.74 9.79 -11.08
C ARG A 63 4.74 9.33 -10.01
N ALA A 64 3.93 8.33 -10.29
CA ALA A 64 2.96 7.79 -9.34
C ALA A 64 3.66 7.22 -8.11
N ASN A 65 4.75 6.49 -8.30
CA ASN A 65 5.52 5.90 -7.21
C ASN A 65 6.21 6.98 -6.37
N ALA A 66 6.76 8.02 -6.99
CA ALA A 66 7.33 9.17 -6.28
C ALA A 66 6.28 9.87 -5.40
N ARG A 67 5.06 10.07 -5.91
CA ARG A 67 3.95 10.64 -5.12
C ARG A 67 3.61 9.76 -3.92
N ARG A 68 3.42 8.45 -4.13
CA ARG A 68 3.15 7.48 -3.04
C ARG A 68 4.28 7.47 -2.01
N ALA A 69 5.53 7.54 -2.44
CA ALA A 69 6.69 7.59 -1.56
C ALA A 69 6.70 8.88 -0.72
N GLN A 70 6.37 10.03 -1.31
CA GLN A 70 6.25 11.30 -0.58
C GLN A 70 5.11 11.27 0.44
N GLU A 71 3.94 10.73 0.07
CA GLU A 71 2.83 10.55 1.00
C GLU A 71 3.19 9.59 2.15
N ALA A 72 3.90 8.50 1.85
CA ALA A 72 4.40 7.58 2.87
C ALA A 72 5.38 8.27 3.82
N ARG A 73 6.29 9.11 3.31
CA ARG A 73 7.22 9.92 4.13
C ARG A 73 6.47 10.90 5.03
N LYS A 74 5.50 11.64 4.48
CA LYS A 74 4.65 12.56 5.25
C LYS A 74 3.92 11.82 6.39
N ARG A 75 3.28 10.69 6.09
CA ARG A 75 2.60 9.85 7.10
C ARG A 75 3.58 9.33 8.15
N ALA A 76 4.76 8.88 7.75
CA ALA A 76 5.79 8.42 8.67
C ALA A 76 6.28 9.55 9.60
N GLN A 77 6.44 10.77 9.08
CA GLN A 77 6.81 11.93 9.87
C GLN A 77 5.74 12.28 10.91
N VAL A 78 4.46 12.34 10.52
CA VAL A 78 3.35 12.58 11.45
C VAL A 78 3.33 11.53 12.56
N ARG A 79 3.46 10.24 12.22
CA ARG A 79 3.55 9.15 13.21
C ARG A 79 4.74 9.32 14.14
N ARG A 80 5.91 9.69 13.61
CA ARG A 80 7.12 9.90 14.42
C ARG A 80 6.95 11.03 15.42
N VAL A 81 6.29 12.13 15.03
CA VAL A 81 5.98 13.25 15.93
C VAL A 81 5.01 12.81 17.03
N ALA A 82 3.94 12.10 16.67
CA ALA A 82 2.98 11.57 17.64
C ALA A 82 3.63 10.60 18.64
N GLN A 83 4.45 9.66 18.16
CA GLN A 83 5.21 8.72 19.00
C GLN A 83 6.12 9.44 19.99
N ARG A 84 6.90 10.44 19.54
CA ARG A 84 7.77 11.24 20.41
C ARG A 84 6.97 12.01 21.46
N LYS A 85 5.82 12.59 21.09
CA LYS A 85 4.93 13.26 22.04
C LYS A 85 4.41 12.28 23.08
N ALA A 86 3.90 11.13 22.66
CA ALA A 86 3.39 10.09 23.55
C ALA A 86 4.43 9.59 24.56
N LEU A 87 5.69 9.42 24.15
CA LEU A 87 6.78 9.06 25.08
C LEU A 87 7.14 10.18 26.06
N ARG A 88 7.10 11.44 25.64
CA ARG A 88 7.30 12.58 26.56
C ARG A 88 6.18 12.67 27.59
N ASP A 89 4.94 12.46 27.14
CA ASP A 89 3.77 12.47 28.03
C ASP A 89 3.80 11.27 28.99
N LEU A 90 4.27 10.10 28.54
CA LEU A 90 4.56 8.93 29.38
C LEU A 90 5.56 9.28 30.48
N ALA A 91 6.73 9.83 30.12
CA ALA A 91 7.76 10.21 31.07
C ALA A 91 7.22 11.17 32.13
N ARG A 92 6.52 12.23 31.70
CA ARG A 92 5.88 13.20 32.59
C ARG A 92 4.85 12.56 33.52
N ALA A 93 4.02 11.65 33.02
CA ALA A 93 3.02 10.97 33.82
C ALA A 93 3.67 10.14 34.93
N VAL A 94 4.74 9.41 34.61
CA VAL A 94 5.49 8.62 35.59
C VAL A 94 6.14 9.52 36.64
N THR A 95 6.78 10.62 36.24
CA THR A 95 7.36 11.59 37.18
C THR A 95 6.31 12.19 38.12
N ARG A 96 5.07 12.36 37.65
CA ARG A 96 3.94 12.84 38.47
C ARG A 96 3.28 11.75 39.32
N GLY A 97 3.87 10.56 39.41
CA GLY A 97 3.35 9.45 40.22
C GLY A 97 2.17 8.70 39.61
N VAL A 98 1.87 8.89 38.31
CA VAL A 98 0.85 8.08 37.65
C VAL A 98 1.33 6.61 37.61
N PRO A 99 0.49 5.64 38.01
CA PRO A 99 0.86 4.23 37.98
C PRO A 99 1.39 3.80 36.60
N VAL A 100 2.53 3.11 36.60
CA VAL A 100 3.30 2.83 35.37
C VAL A 100 2.46 2.10 34.32
N GLY A 101 1.68 1.08 34.70
CA GLY A 101 0.79 0.36 33.78
C GLY A 101 -0.27 1.26 33.14
N LYS A 102 -0.84 2.21 33.90
CA LYS A 102 -1.77 3.23 33.39
C LYS A 102 -1.08 4.16 32.39
N ALA A 103 0.13 4.62 32.72
CA ALA A 103 0.91 5.51 31.88
C ALA A 103 1.31 4.83 30.56
N MET A 104 1.72 3.55 30.62
CA MET A 104 2.02 2.72 29.46
C MET A 104 0.80 2.56 28.53
N SER A 105 -0.37 2.21 29.09
CA SER A 105 -1.61 2.10 28.31
C SER A 105 -1.97 3.41 27.60
N ARG A 106 -1.87 4.55 28.31
CA ARG A 106 -2.13 5.88 27.74
C ARG A 106 -1.15 6.25 26.63
N ALA A 107 0.13 5.93 26.80
CA ALA A 107 1.15 6.18 25.79
C ALA A 107 0.89 5.39 24.51
N HIS A 108 0.50 4.12 24.64
CA HIS A 108 0.14 3.29 23.48
C HIS A 108 -1.10 3.82 22.76
N GLN A 109 -2.15 4.21 23.50
CA GLN A 109 -3.35 4.85 22.95
C GLN A 109 -3.02 6.18 22.25
N ALA A 110 -2.02 6.92 22.74
CA ALA A 110 -1.53 8.15 22.12
C ALA A 110 -0.59 7.92 20.92
N GLY A 111 -0.33 6.66 20.55
CA GLY A 111 0.40 6.29 19.34
C GLY A 111 1.85 5.83 19.53
N ALA A 112 2.35 5.73 20.77
CA ALA A 112 3.64 5.08 21.03
C ALA A 112 3.56 3.57 20.76
N LEU A 113 4.64 3.00 20.24
CA LEU A 113 4.73 1.55 20.04
C LEU A 113 5.18 0.85 21.32
N TRP A 114 4.71 -0.37 21.58
CA TRP A 114 5.17 -1.17 22.73
C TRP A 114 6.68 -1.34 22.79
N ARG A 115 7.35 -1.47 21.63
CA ARG A 115 8.82 -1.48 21.55
C ARG A 115 9.45 -0.20 22.10
N GLN A 116 8.88 0.95 21.80
CA GLN A 116 9.40 2.24 22.28
C GLN A 116 9.16 2.42 23.78
N ILE A 117 7.97 2.02 24.25
CA ILE A 117 7.63 2.03 25.67
C ILE A 117 8.56 1.08 26.44
N GLY A 118 8.73 -0.15 25.96
CA GLY A 118 9.63 -1.12 26.58
C GLY A 118 11.07 -0.61 26.64
N ALA A 119 11.59 -0.09 25.53
CA ALA A 119 12.93 0.49 25.48
C ALA A 119 13.12 1.64 26.48
N TYR A 120 12.12 2.51 26.68
CA TYR A 120 12.17 3.59 27.67
C TYR A 120 12.34 3.07 29.11
N PHE A 121 11.76 1.91 29.43
CA PHE A 121 11.86 1.29 30.77
C PHE A 121 12.91 0.18 30.88
N GLY A 122 13.70 -0.08 29.82
CA GLY A 122 14.67 -1.18 29.81
C GLY A 122 14.04 -2.57 29.86
N ILE A 123 12.81 -2.73 29.35
CA ILE A 123 12.08 -4.01 29.32
C ILE A 123 11.68 -4.41 27.91
N SER A 124 11.30 -5.68 27.72
CA SER A 124 10.77 -6.15 26.44
C SER A 124 9.42 -5.50 26.10
N GLN A 125 9.08 -5.46 24.82
CA GLN A 125 7.79 -4.95 24.37
C GLN A 125 6.61 -5.74 24.95
N GLN A 126 6.77 -7.06 25.12
CA GLN A 126 5.77 -7.95 25.72
C GLN A 126 5.57 -7.62 27.20
N ALA A 127 6.66 -7.39 27.94
CA ALA A 127 6.56 -7.00 29.34
C ALA A 127 5.86 -5.65 29.52
N ALA A 128 6.11 -4.68 28.62
CA ALA A 128 5.40 -3.40 28.63
C ALA A 128 3.89 -3.57 28.37
N TYR A 129 3.53 -4.41 27.39
CA TYR A 129 2.14 -4.74 27.10
C TYR A 129 1.45 -5.44 28.27
N GLU A 130 2.04 -6.49 28.83
CA GLU A 130 1.44 -7.23 29.94
C GLU A 130 1.26 -6.35 31.18
N ARG A 131 2.24 -5.50 31.53
CA ARG A 131 2.10 -4.53 32.63
C ARG A 131 0.93 -3.58 32.43
N ALA A 132 0.74 -3.08 31.21
CA ALA A 132 -0.39 -2.22 30.88
C ALA A 132 -1.73 -2.98 30.98
N LYS A 133 -1.78 -4.19 30.41
CA LYS A 133 -2.96 -5.06 30.42
C LYS A 133 -3.38 -5.47 31.83
N THR A 134 -2.45 -5.95 32.65
CA THR A 134 -2.71 -6.33 34.05
C THR A 134 -3.22 -5.14 34.86
N TRP A 135 -2.66 -3.93 34.64
CA TRP A 135 -3.19 -2.73 35.28
C TRP A 135 -4.64 -2.45 34.87
N THR A 136 -4.93 -2.47 33.57
CA THR A 136 -6.29 -2.23 33.06
C THR A 136 -7.29 -3.24 33.61
N GLN A 137 -6.92 -4.53 33.67
CA GLN A 137 -7.76 -5.58 34.24
C GLN A 137 -8.02 -5.34 35.73
N ARG A 138 -6.97 -5.08 36.53
CA ARG A 138 -7.10 -4.79 37.96
C ARG A 138 -7.90 -3.54 38.27
N SER A 139 -7.86 -2.53 37.41
CA SER A 139 -8.63 -1.28 37.59
C SER A 139 -10.12 -1.40 37.23
N ARG A 140 -10.53 -2.53 36.64
CA ARG A 140 -11.92 -2.82 36.25
C ARG A 140 -12.59 -3.84 37.18
N SER A 141 -11.82 -4.47 38.05
CA SER A 141 -12.28 -5.37 39.11
C SER A 141 -12.40 -4.58 40.41
#